data_AF-A0A6L6WPQ9-F1
#
_entry.id   AF-A0A6L6WPQ9-F1
#
_cell.length_a   1.000
_cell.length_b   1.000
_cell.length_c   1.000
_cell.angle_alpha   90.00
_cell.angle_beta   90.00
_cell.angle_gamma   90.00
#
_symmetry.space_group_name_H-M   'P 1'
#
loop_
_entity.id
_entity.type
_entity.pdbx_description
1 polymer ?
#
loop_
_entity_poly.entity_id
_entity_poly.type
_entity_poly.pdbx_seq_one_letter_code
_entity_poly.pdbx_strand_id
1 'polypeptide(L)'
;MRHGRLALAPAVGTTALALGALGALVMAPAAGAVEPQEASIGFDCGSFGSGTAALKATQNGTAATIEVSTAAIKAPLDVGAGAVASTLTLTRNGSGTTTFTGNANPAIPAGSPVSTGPLNGTVASGDSLAASSLKIVVFGITVNCAATSAQTPGPFVF
;
A
#
# COMPACT_ATOMS: atom_id res chain seq x y z
N MET A 1 10.32 -81.78 10.80
CA MET A 1 9.10 -81.34 11.52
C MET A 1 8.71 -79.97 10.95
N ARG A 2 7.85 -79.85 9.92
CA ARG A 2 6.38 -79.58 10.01
C ARG A 2 6.09 -78.44 11.02
N HIS A 3 5.58 -77.25 10.71
CA HIS A 3 4.48 -76.80 9.83
C HIS A 3 4.53 -75.26 9.64
N GLY A 4 4.15 -74.71 8.47
CA GLY A 4 2.86 -74.00 8.26
C GLY A 4 3.02 -72.47 8.42
N ARG A 5 2.40 -71.55 7.67
CA ARG A 5 1.29 -71.55 6.71
C ARG A 5 1.44 -70.33 5.78
N LEU A 6 0.73 -70.43 4.66
CA LEU A 6 0.51 -69.46 3.59
C LEU A 6 0.26 -68.00 4.03
N ALA A 7 0.82 -67.06 3.28
CA ALA A 7 0.14 -65.82 2.93
C ALA A 7 0.09 -65.70 1.40
N LEU A 8 -1.13 -65.69 0.90
CA LEU A 8 -1.58 -65.54 -0.47
C LEU A 8 -1.65 -64.03 -0.79
N ALA A 9 -1.07 -63.57 -1.91
CA ALA A 9 -1.70 -62.56 -2.77
C ALA A 9 -0.89 -62.38 -4.07
N PRO A 10 -1.53 -62.40 -5.25
CA PRO A 10 -0.85 -62.53 -6.54
C PRO A 10 -0.78 -61.23 -7.35
N ALA A 11 0.08 -61.29 -8.37
CA ALA A 11 -0.14 -60.89 -9.76
C ALA A 11 -0.34 -59.40 -10.17
N VAL A 12 0.63 -58.98 -10.99
CA VAL A 12 0.48 -58.43 -12.36
C VAL A 12 -0.24 -57.09 -12.52
N GLY A 13 0.49 -56.11 -13.08
CA GLY A 13 -0.10 -54.90 -13.67
C GLY A 13 0.94 -54.01 -14.33
N THR A 14 1.16 -54.26 -15.62
CA THR A 14 2.04 -53.52 -16.54
C THR A 14 1.59 -52.08 -16.82
N THR A 15 2.57 -51.17 -16.93
CA THR A 15 2.65 -49.98 -17.81
C THR A 15 1.49 -48.98 -17.84
N ALA A 16 1.76 -47.71 -17.46
CA ALA A 16 1.21 -46.54 -18.16
C ALA A 16 2.02 -45.27 -17.84
N LEU A 17 2.42 -44.57 -18.89
CA LEU A 17 2.98 -43.22 -18.88
C LEU A 17 1.95 -42.23 -18.32
N ALA A 18 2.40 -41.18 -17.62
CA ALA A 18 1.68 -39.91 -17.59
C ALA A 18 2.65 -38.75 -17.34
N LEU A 19 2.85 -37.98 -18.42
CA LEU A 19 3.39 -36.63 -18.39
C LEU A 19 2.49 -35.71 -17.56
N GLY A 20 3.08 -34.67 -16.96
CA GLY A 20 2.35 -33.44 -16.63
C GLY A 20 2.35 -33.07 -15.15
N ALA A 21 3.49 -32.63 -14.63
CA ALA A 21 3.48 -31.68 -13.51
C ALA A 21 3.43 -30.27 -14.09
N LEU A 22 2.26 -29.87 -14.61
CA LEU A 22 1.95 -28.45 -14.82
C LEU A 22 1.80 -27.86 -13.41
N GLY A 23 2.89 -27.31 -12.88
CA GLY A 23 2.85 -26.50 -11.68
C GLY A 23 1.83 -25.40 -11.88
N ALA A 24 0.78 -25.39 -11.06
CA ALA A 24 -0.14 -24.28 -10.99
C ALA A 24 0.66 -23.06 -10.51
N LEU A 25 1.07 -22.20 -11.43
CA LEU A 25 1.39 -20.83 -11.07
C LEU A 25 0.09 -20.24 -10.55
N VAL A 26 -0.07 -20.21 -9.23
CA VAL A 26 -1.05 -19.34 -8.57
C VAL A 26 -0.66 -17.93 -8.99
N MET A 27 -1.33 -17.44 -10.02
CA MET A 27 -1.33 -16.03 -10.36
C MET A 27 -1.87 -15.33 -9.12
N ALA A 28 -0.99 -14.58 -8.43
CA ALA A 28 -1.43 -13.62 -7.44
C ALA A 28 -2.55 -12.76 -8.06
N PRO A 29 -3.56 -12.33 -7.28
CA PRO A 29 -4.62 -11.51 -7.82
C PRO A 29 -3.99 -10.33 -8.54
N ALA A 30 -4.34 -10.14 -9.82
CA ALA A 30 -4.02 -8.92 -10.53
C ALA A 30 -4.83 -7.80 -9.87
N ALA A 31 -4.33 -7.27 -8.75
CA ALA A 31 -4.66 -5.93 -8.29
C ALA A 31 -4.56 -5.02 -9.52
N GLY A 32 -5.63 -4.32 -9.90
CA GLY A 32 -5.57 -3.38 -11.02
C GLY A 32 -4.37 -2.47 -10.77
N ALA A 33 -3.40 -2.55 -11.67
CA ALA A 33 -2.05 -2.13 -11.35
C ALA A 33 -2.01 -0.62 -11.36
N VAL A 34 -2.00 -0.02 -10.16
CA VAL A 34 -1.67 1.39 -10.05
C VAL A 34 -0.23 1.60 -10.54
N GLU A 35 -0.05 2.48 -11.51
CA GLU A 35 1.26 2.84 -12.03
C GLU A 35 1.50 4.35 -11.90
N PRO A 36 2.65 4.76 -11.34
CA PRO A 36 3.60 3.94 -10.59
C PRO A 36 3.01 3.48 -9.24
N GLN A 37 3.57 2.44 -8.63
CA GLN A 37 3.18 2.02 -7.28
C GLN A 37 3.74 2.94 -6.19
N GLU A 38 4.88 3.57 -6.46
CA GLU A 38 5.58 4.46 -5.54
C GLU A 38 5.92 5.79 -6.25
N ALA A 39 5.79 6.89 -5.53
CA ALA A 39 6.11 8.22 -6.03
C ALA A 39 6.72 9.07 -4.91
N SER A 40 7.65 9.93 -5.28
CA SER A 40 8.19 10.97 -4.40
C SER A 40 7.55 12.32 -4.70
N ILE A 41 7.26 13.12 -3.67
CA ILE A 41 6.68 14.46 -3.81
C ILE A 41 7.22 15.40 -2.74
N GLY A 42 7.40 16.69 -3.08
CA GLY A 42 7.68 17.74 -2.11
C GLY A 42 6.41 18.22 -1.42
N PHE A 43 6.46 18.40 -0.11
CA PHE A 43 5.43 19.04 0.69
C PHE A 43 6.04 20.20 1.50
N ASP A 44 5.29 21.29 1.61
CA ASP A 44 5.54 22.39 2.54
C ASP A 44 4.42 22.45 3.58
N CYS A 45 4.76 22.24 4.84
CA CYS A 45 3.85 22.24 5.98
C CYS A 45 3.94 23.54 6.79
N GLY A 46 4.49 24.61 6.20
CA GLY A 46 4.63 25.91 6.83
C GLY A 46 5.62 25.88 7.99
N SER A 47 5.21 26.34 9.17
CA SER A 47 6.07 26.42 10.36
C SER A 47 6.55 25.07 10.88
N PHE A 48 5.91 23.97 10.47
CA PHE A 48 6.33 22.61 10.87
C PHE A 48 7.49 22.08 10.04
N GLY A 49 7.78 22.71 8.91
CA GLY A 49 8.86 22.34 8.01
C GLY A 49 8.38 21.99 6.60
N SER A 50 9.34 21.69 5.74
CA SER A 50 9.13 21.29 4.36
C SER A 50 10.12 20.20 3.98
N GLY A 51 9.78 19.40 2.98
CA GLY A 51 10.63 18.29 2.56
C GLY A 51 9.93 17.31 1.66
N THR A 52 10.60 16.19 1.42
CA THR A 52 10.11 15.13 0.54
C THR A 52 9.26 14.12 1.32
N ALA A 53 8.21 13.64 0.67
CA ALA A 53 7.40 12.51 1.09
C ALA A 53 7.42 11.41 0.03
N ALA A 54 7.45 10.17 0.50
CA ALA A 54 7.17 8.98 -0.29
C ALA A 54 5.68 8.64 -0.18
N LEU A 55 5.06 8.39 -1.32
CA LEU A 55 3.69 7.93 -1.46
C LEU A 55 3.73 6.53 -2.05
N LYS A 56 3.01 5.58 -1.45
CA LYS A 56 2.84 4.23 -1.98
C LYS A 56 1.37 3.94 -2.17
N ALA A 57 0.96 3.68 -3.40
CA ALA A 57 -0.42 3.41 -3.76
C ALA A 57 -0.64 1.90 -3.97
N THR A 58 -1.81 1.41 -3.56
CA THR A 58 -2.29 0.07 -3.92
C THR A 58 -3.77 0.13 -4.29
N GLN A 59 -4.24 -0.81 -5.10
CA GLN A 59 -5.64 -0.90 -5.50
C GLN A 59 -6.14 -2.35 -5.39
N ASN A 60 -7.38 -2.51 -4.98
CA ASN A 60 -8.14 -3.75 -5.06
C ASN A 60 -9.55 -3.45 -5.59
N GLY A 61 -9.76 -3.65 -6.89
CA GLY A 61 -10.99 -3.24 -7.57
C GLY A 61 -11.12 -1.72 -7.57
N THR A 62 -12.24 -1.19 -7.06
CA THR A 62 -12.46 0.26 -6.94
C THR A 62 -11.94 0.86 -5.63
N ALA A 63 -11.51 0.02 -4.68
CA ALA A 63 -10.89 0.46 -3.44
C ALA A 63 -9.39 0.68 -3.66
N ALA A 64 -8.88 1.80 -3.17
CA ALA A 64 -7.45 2.11 -3.22
C ALA A 64 -6.95 2.57 -1.86
N THR A 65 -5.67 2.34 -1.59
CA THR A 65 -5.00 2.85 -0.42
C THR A 65 -3.73 3.59 -0.77
N ILE A 66 -3.38 4.59 0.03
CA ILE A 66 -2.11 5.31 -0.07
C ILE A 66 -1.43 5.33 1.30
N GLU A 67 -0.19 4.86 1.36
CA GLU A 67 0.70 5.08 2.51
C GLU A 67 1.56 6.32 2.25
N VAL A 68 1.78 7.12 3.30
CA VAL A 68 2.56 8.36 3.23
C VAL A 68 3.66 8.31 4.28
N SER A 69 4.90 8.55 3.86
CA SER A 69 6.04 8.74 4.75
C SER A 69 6.70 10.06 4.42
N THR A 70 6.75 11.00 5.36
CA THR A 70 7.24 12.36 5.12
C THR A 70 8.33 12.77 6.09
N ALA A 71 9.44 13.26 5.53
CA ALA A 71 10.52 13.88 6.30
C ALA A 71 10.29 15.39 6.51
N ALA A 72 9.24 15.96 5.90
CA ALA A 72 8.91 17.39 6.01
C ALA A 72 8.59 17.80 7.45
N ILE A 73 8.04 16.86 8.25
CA ILE A 73 7.71 17.07 9.66
C ILE A 73 8.24 15.90 10.49
N LYS A 74 8.59 16.21 11.74
CA LYS A 74 9.06 15.22 12.73
C LYS A 74 8.16 15.26 13.95
N ALA A 75 7.95 14.09 14.56
CA ALA A 75 7.21 14.01 15.81
C ALA A 75 8.04 14.61 16.96
N PRO A 76 7.59 15.64 17.68
CA PRO A 76 8.35 16.25 18.78
C PRO A 76 8.37 15.38 20.05
N LEU A 77 7.46 14.41 20.12
CA LEU A 77 7.24 13.49 21.23
C LEU A 77 6.80 12.14 20.67
N ASP A 78 6.81 11.10 21.49
CA ASP A 78 6.41 9.76 21.07
C ASP A 78 4.93 9.72 20.67
N VAL A 79 4.67 9.25 19.45
CA VAL A 79 3.31 9.07 18.93
C VAL A 79 3.01 7.58 18.90
N GLY A 80 1.95 7.19 19.62
CA GLY A 80 1.46 5.82 19.60
C GLY A 80 0.98 5.39 18.22
N ALA A 81 0.96 4.08 17.98
CA ALA A 81 0.34 3.53 16.78
C ALA A 81 -1.14 3.91 16.70
N GLY A 82 -1.62 4.25 15.52
CA GLY A 82 -3.02 4.60 15.27
C GLY A 82 -3.48 5.98 15.78
N ALA A 83 -2.56 6.83 16.23
CA ALA A 83 -2.83 8.16 16.79
C ALA A 83 -2.80 9.32 15.77
N VAL A 84 -2.38 9.06 14.53
CA VAL A 84 -2.22 10.06 13.48
C VAL A 84 -3.40 9.98 12.52
N ALA A 85 -4.35 10.91 12.61
CA ALA A 85 -5.41 11.04 11.61
C ALA A 85 -4.88 11.83 10.40
N SER A 86 -5.13 11.35 9.20
CA SER A 86 -4.59 11.94 7.97
C SER A 86 -5.62 11.98 6.86
N THR A 87 -5.52 13.03 6.05
CA THR A 87 -6.33 13.23 4.85
C THR A 87 -5.41 13.71 3.74
N LEU A 88 -5.19 12.86 2.74
CA LEU A 88 -4.47 13.21 1.53
C LEU A 88 -5.49 13.59 0.45
N THR A 89 -5.37 14.79 -0.09
CA THR A 89 -6.19 15.25 -1.21
C THR A 89 -5.39 15.17 -2.49
N LEU A 90 -5.98 14.58 -3.54
CA LEU A 90 -5.40 14.47 -4.86
C LEU A 90 -6.33 15.10 -5.90
N THR A 91 -5.76 15.81 -6.87
CA THR A 91 -6.45 16.27 -8.07
C THR A 91 -6.67 15.08 -8.99
N ARG A 92 -7.90 14.90 -9.46
CA ARG A 92 -8.27 13.81 -10.39
C ARG A 92 -8.26 14.33 -11.82
N ASN A 93 -7.59 13.67 -12.77
CA ASN A 93 -7.64 13.98 -14.21
C ASN A 93 -7.44 15.46 -14.56
N GLY A 94 -6.61 16.17 -13.76
CA GLY A 94 -6.37 17.61 -13.90
C GLY A 94 -7.49 18.54 -13.42
N SER A 95 -8.66 18.04 -13.00
CA SER A 95 -9.76 18.85 -12.48
C SER A 95 -10.64 18.13 -11.45
N GLY A 96 -11.08 18.84 -10.42
CA GLY A 96 -11.76 18.22 -9.28
C GLY A 96 -10.80 17.43 -8.39
N THR A 97 -11.30 16.94 -7.26
CA THR A 97 -10.48 16.32 -6.23
C THR A 97 -11.06 15.00 -5.73
N THR A 98 -10.18 14.19 -5.15
CA THR A 98 -10.51 13.03 -4.35
C THR A 98 -9.71 13.04 -3.07
N THR A 99 -10.22 12.38 -2.03
CA THR A 99 -9.55 12.32 -0.74
C THR A 99 -9.34 10.89 -0.30
N PHE A 100 -8.19 10.64 0.29
CA PHE A 100 -7.82 9.40 0.95
C PHE A 100 -7.66 9.70 2.43
N THR A 101 -8.34 8.93 3.28
CA THR A 101 -8.38 9.20 4.72
C THR A 101 -8.08 7.96 5.55
N GLY A 102 -7.46 8.16 6.69
CA GLY A 102 -7.15 7.07 7.60
C GLY A 102 -6.54 7.59 8.89
N ASN A 103 -6.43 6.69 9.86
CA ASN A 103 -5.82 6.97 11.16
C ASN A 103 -4.78 5.93 11.56
N ALA A 104 -4.33 5.12 10.60
CA ALA A 104 -3.29 4.12 10.84
C ALA A 104 -1.91 4.77 10.74
N ASN A 105 -1.03 4.42 11.68
CA ASN A 105 0.39 4.75 11.67
C ASN A 105 1.12 3.76 12.58
N PRO A 106 2.41 3.47 12.32
CA PRO A 106 3.25 2.74 13.28
C PRO A 106 3.49 3.60 14.53
N ALA A 107 4.06 3.03 15.60
CA ALA A 107 4.61 3.85 16.68
C ALA A 107 5.75 4.72 16.11
N ILE A 108 5.72 6.03 16.37
CA ILE A 108 6.70 7.01 15.86
C ILE A 108 7.44 7.60 17.07
N PRO A 109 8.71 7.24 17.28
CA PRO A 109 9.51 7.84 18.35
C PRO A 109 9.74 9.33 18.13
N ALA A 110 9.94 10.08 19.22
CA ALA A 110 10.33 11.48 19.16
C ALA A 110 11.55 11.71 18.24
N GLY A 111 11.52 12.79 17.46
CA GLY A 111 12.53 13.15 16.45
C GLY A 111 12.43 12.39 15.13
N SER A 112 11.56 11.38 15.04
CA SER A 112 11.39 10.57 13.83
C SER A 112 10.47 11.24 12.80
N PRO A 113 10.66 10.96 11.50
CA PRO A 113 9.72 11.37 10.45
C PRO A 113 8.31 10.84 10.70
N VAL A 114 7.30 11.59 10.29
CA VAL A 114 5.91 11.14 10.38
C VAL A 114 5.58 10.18 9.25
N SER A 115 4.97 9.04 9.59
CA SER A 115 4.42 8.08 8.64
C SER A 115 2.98 7.77 8.99
N THR A 116 2.12 7.66 7.98
CA THR A 116 0.67 7.45 8.10
C THR A 116 0.16 6.61 6.95
N GLY A 117 -0.94 5.92 7.19
CA GLY A 117 -1.59 5.03 6.24
C GLY A 117 -1.60 3.57 6.69
N PRO A 118 -2.34 2.71 5.98
CA PRO A 118 -3.02 3.00 4.71
C PRO A 118 -4.16 4.02 4.85
N LEU A 119 -4.16 5.03 3.97
CA LEU A 119 -5.26 5.98 3.79
C LEU A 119 -6.21 5.39 2.75
N ASN A 120 -7.48 5.24 3.07
CA ASN A 120 -8.46 4.60 2.20
C ASN A 120 -9.17 5.62 1.32
N GLY A 121 -9.39 5.26 0.06
CA GLY A 121 -10.15 6.03 -0.92
C GLY A 121 -10.75 5.13 -1.99
N THR A 122 -11.49 5.74 -2.91
CA THR A 122 -12.07 5.05 -4.06
C THR A 122 -11.58 5.67 -5.37
N VAL A 123 -11.34 4.83 -6.35
CA VAL A 123 -10.84 5.20 -7.68
C VAL A 123 -11.66 4.50 -8.75
N ALA A 124 -11.73 5.13 -9.92
CA ALA A 124 -12.17 4.47 -11.14
C ALA A 124 -10.95 4.07 -11.98
N SER A 125 -11.12 3.06 -12.83
CA SER A 125 -10.07 2.70 -13.80
C SER A 125 -9.85 3.86 -14.78
N GLY A 126 -8.59 4.20 -15.02
CA GLY A 126 -8.14 5.34 -15.79
C GLY A 126 -7.98 6.64 -14.99
N ASP A 127 -8.31 6.67 -13.69
CA ASP A 127 -8.13 7.87 -12.88
C ASP A 127 -6.64 8.20 -12.73
N SER A 128 -6.27 9.40 -13.19
CA SER A 128 -4.96 10.00 -12.95
C SER A 128 -5.03 10.91 -11.72
N LEU A 129 -4.34 10.53 -10.65
CA LEU A 129 -4.38 11.23 -9.37
C LEU A 129 -3.03 11.89 -9.05
N ALA A 130 -3.05 13.22 -8.93
CA ALA A 130 -1.90 14.04 -8.54
C ALA A 130 -2.10 14.60 -7.13
N ALA A 131 -1.24 14.23 -6.18
CA ALA A 131 -1.32 14.72 -4.81
C ALA A 131 -1.19 16.26 -4.73
N SER A 132 -2.07 16.88 -3.94
CA SER A 132 -2.22 18.33 -3.86
C SER A 132 -1.98 18.86 -2.45
N SER A 133 -2.53 18.18 -1.44
CA SER A 133 -2.35 18.57 -0.06
C SER A 133 -2.46 17.37 0.87
N LEU A 134 -1.78 17.48 2.02
CA LEU A 134 -1.80 16.49 3.08
C LEU A 134 -2.16 17.21 4.39
N LYS A 135 -3.28 16.83 4.98
CA LYS A 135 -3.67 17.25 6.32
C LYS A 135 -3.35 16.14 7.31
N ILE A 136 -2.65 16.47 8.38
CA ILE A 136 -2.31 15.57 9.47
C ILE A 136 -2.85 16.14 10.77
N VAL A 137 -3.46 15.30 11.61
CA VAL A 137 -3.93 15.65 12.94
C VAL A 137 -3.35 14.68 13.95
N VAL A 138 -2.56 15.20 14.89
CA VAL A 138 -1.95 14.42 15.99
C VAL A 138 -2.26 15.12 17.29
N PHE A 139 -2.88 14.43 18.25
CA PHE A 139 -3.27 15.00 19.55
C PHE A 139 -4.08 16.31 19.45
N GLY A 140 -4.88 16.48 18.39
CA GLY A 140 -5.68 17.68 18.15
C GLY A 140 -4.96 18.83 17.43
N ILE A 141 -3.64 18.74 17.23
CA ILE A 141 -2.87 19.71 16.44
C ILE A 141 -3.03 19.38 14.97
N THR A 142 -3.47 20.36 14.17
CA THR A 142 -3.62 20.21 12.71
C THR A 142 -2.41 20.78 11.99
N VAL A 143 -1.79 19.96 11.15
CA VAL A 143 -0.73 20.34 10.23
C VAL A 143 -1.27 20.25 8.81
N ASN A 144 -1.23 21.34 8.07
CA ASN A 144 -1.61 21.37 6.66
C ASN A 144 -0.36 21.51 5.81
N CYS A 145 -0.16 20.55 4.91
CA CYS A 145 0.95 20.54 3.97
C CYS A 145 0.44 20.73 2.55
N ALA A 146 1.05 21.64 1.80
CA ALA A 146 0.78 21.86 0.38
C ALA A 146 1.84 21.15 -0.47
N ALA A 147 1.43 20.47 -1.54
CA ALA A 147 2.38 19.90 -2.49
C ALA A 147 3.15 21.02 -3.20
N THR A 148 4.47 20.91 -3.23
CA THR A 148 5.37 21.90 -3.85
C THR A 148 6.03 21.39 -5.11
N SER A 149 5.93 20.09 -5.40
CA SER A 149 6.41 19.48 -6.63
C SER A 149 5.39 18.50 -7.20
N ALA A 150 5.59 18.10 -8.46
CA ALA A 150 4.89 16.95 -9.02
C ALA A 150 5.40 15.64 -8.40
N GLN A 151 4.56 14.61 -8.44
CA GLN A 151 4.95 13.24 -8.12
C GLN A 151 5.99 12.73 -9.11
N THR A 152 7.05 12.08 -8.61
CA THR A 152 8.12 11.51 -9.45
C THR A 152 8.44 10.08 -9.01
N PRO A 153 8.24 9.05 -9.86
CA PRO A 153 7.41 9.09 -11.08
C PRO A 153 5.94 9.40 -10.74
N GLY A 154 5.13 9.82 -11.72
CA GLY A 154 3.71 10.07 -11.51
C GLY A 154 3.11 11.06 -12.51
N PRO A 155 1.80 11.38 -12.40
CA PRO A 155 0.84 11.03 -11.34
C PRO A 155 0.50 9.54 -11.25
N PHE A 156 -0.18 9.11 -10.17
CA PHE A 156 -0.70 7.74 -10.07
C PHE A 156 -1.83 7.53 -11.09
N VAL A 157 -1.78 6.46 -11.87
CA VAL A 157 -2.87 6.04 -12.76
C VAL A 157 -3.42 4.71 -12.24
N PHE A 158 -4.71 4.69 -11.92
CA PHE A 158 -5.42 3.56 -11.29
C PHE A 158 -6.26 2.77 -12.30
#